data_AF-A0A6P0U4M1-F1
#
_entry.id   AF-A0A6P0U4M1-F1
#
_cell.length_a   1.000
_cell.length_b   1.000
_cell.length_c   1.000
_cell.angle_alpha   90.00
_cell.angle_beta   90.00
_cell.angle_gamma   90.00
#
_symmetry.space_group_name_H-M   'P 1'
#
loop_
_entity.id
_entity.type
_entity.pdbx_description
1 polymer ?
#
loop_
_entity_poly.entity_id
_entity_poly.type
_entity_poly.pdbx_seq_one_letter_code
_entity_poly.pdbx_strand_id
1 'polypeptide(L)'
;MVSNLDWDSIKEIRILPRHGCFYTEFVYEMKTPVAVKLDAGLALSIDHGLDNWLTCVDTQGDSFIIDGKHLKSKNQWYNKQIATIKENKPQGFWSQRLVRITEKRNRQMRDAVNKTARLVINHCLKHGIGTVVFGWNKGQKQSIELGAKTNQKFVQIPTARLKERIEQLGNLYGVQFVETEESYTSQASFLDDDFLPIRA
;
A
#
# COMPACT_ATOMS: atom_id res chain seq x y z
N MET A 1 -28.18 18.19 0.85
CA MET A 1 -26.88 18.06 1.55
C MET A 1 -26.56 16.58 1.70
N VAL A 2 -25.30 16.18 1.60
CA VAL A 2 -24.90 14.78 1.86
C VAL A 2 -25.20 14.44 3.32
N SER A 3 -25.97 13.37 3.56
CA SER A 3 -26.53 13.04 4.88
C SER A 3 -25.57 12.31 5.82
N ASN A 4 -24.40 11.92 5.32
CA ASN A 4 -23.42 11.09 6.03
C ASN A 4 -22.21 11.89 6.57
N LEU A 5 -22.30 13.22 6.60
CA LEU A 5 -21.25 14.09 7.15
C LEU A 5 -21.77 14.81 8.39
N ASP A 6 -20.94 14.80 9.44
CA ASP A 6 -21.10 15.68 10.59
C ASP A 6 -20.51 17.05 10.25
N TRP A 7 -21.38 18.00 9.90
CA TRP A 7 -20.98 19.32 9.43
C TRP A 7 -20.26 20.15 10.50
N ASP A 8 -20.53 19.91 11.78
CA ASP A 8 -19.92 20.65 12.89
C ASP A 8 -18.46 20.24 13.12
N SER A 9 -18.08 19.04 12.66
CA SER A 9 -16.71 18.53 12.74
C SER A 9 -15.77 19.09 11.66
N ILE A 10 -16.33 19.64 10.58
CA ILE A 10 -15.57 20.08 9.40
C ILE A 10 -14.88 21.40 9.71
N LYS A 11 -13.55 21.42 9.57
CA LYS A 11 -12.70 22.61 9.81
C LYS A 11 -12.38 23.37 8.52
N GLU A 12 -12.31 22.68 7.40
CA GLU A 12 -11.96 23.28 6.11
C GLU A 12 -12.64 22.51 4.96
N ILE A 13 -13.11 23.24 3.95
CA ILE A 13 -13.59 22.67 2.69
C ILE A 13 -12.64 23.09 1.57
N ARG A 14 -11.94 22.12 0.98
CA ARG A 14 -11.04 22.37 -0.16
C ARG A 14 -11.74 22.05 -1.47
N ILE A 15 -11.65 22.97 -2.42
CA ILE A 15 -12.17 22.78 -3.78
C ILE A 15 -10.97 22.61 -4.72
N LEU A 16 -10.84 21.43 -5.31
CA LEU A 16 -9.70 21.06 -6.14
C LEU A 16 -10.14 20.83 -7.59
N PRO A 17 -9.68 21.63 -8.56
CA PRO A 17 -9.91 21.35 -9.97
C PRO A 17 -9.07 20.14 -10.40
N ARG A 18 -9.72 19.07 -10.87
CA ARG A 18 -9.05 17.88 -11.42
C ARG A 18 -9.80 17.36 -12.63
N HIS A 19 -9.09 17.18 -13.75
CA HIS A 19 -9.59 16.43 -14.92
C HIS A 19 -10.93 16.93 -15.50
N GLY A 20 -11.19 18.25 -15.42
CA GLY A 20 -12.43 18.86 -15.92
C GLY A 20 -13.62 18.80 -14.94
N CYS A 21 -13.37 18.46 -13.67
CA CYS A 21 -14.36 18.54 -12.60
C CYS A 21 -13.76 19.10 -11.31
N PHE A 22 -14.60 19.54 -10.38
CA PHE A 22 -14.19 20.00 -9.06
C PHE A 22 -14.42 18.89 -8.04
N TYR A 23 -13.41 18.61 -7.23
CA TYR A 23 -13.50 17.75 -6.07
C TYR A 23 -13.68 18.63 -4.85
N THR A 24 -14.56 18.22 -3.95
CA THR A 24 -14.72 18.84 -2.64
C THR A 24 -14.12 17.89 -1.62
N GLU A 25 -13.08 18.33 -0.92
CA GLU A 25 -12.51 17.61 0.22
C GLU A 25 -12.98 18.29 1.51
N PHE A 26 -13.58 17.51 2.40
CA PHE A 26 -14.00 17.96 3.71
C PHE A 26 -12.92 17.54 4.71
N VAL A 27 -12.23 18.52 5.28
CA VAL A 27 -11.14 18.32 6.24
C VAL A 27 -11.68 18.52 7.63
N TYR A 28 -11.40 17.58 8.51
CA TYR A 28 -11.81 17.59 9.91
C TYR A 28 -10.65 17.14 10.78
N GLU A 29 -10.68 17.54 12.04
CA GLU A 29 -9.69 17.12 13.02
C GLU A 29 -9.96 15.66 13.42
N MET A 30 -8.95 14.82 13.27
CA MET A 30 -9.02 13.43 13.72
C MET A 30 -8.77 13.39 15.22
N LYS A 31 -9.77 12.97 15.99
CA LYS A 31 -9.57 12.63 17.40
C LYS A 31 -8.59 11.45 17.47
N THR A 32 -7.58 11.56 18.33
CA THR A 32 -6.69 10.44 18.62
C THR A 32 -7.55 9.22 18.97
N PRO A 33 -7.36 8.07 18.32
CA PRO A 33 -8.09 6.86 18.65
C PRO A 33 -7.95 6.53 20.14
N VAL A 34 -8.99 5.94 20.72
CA VAL A 34 -8.94 5.43 22.10
C VAL A 34 -7.73 4.51 22.22
N ALA A 35 -6.90 4.73 23.24
CA ALA A 35 -5.71 3.94 23.48
C ALA A 35 -6.09 2.46 23.65
N VAL A 36 -5.73 1.64 22.66
CA VAL A 36 -5.75 0.18 22.78
C VAL A 36 -4.47 -0.21 23.51
N LYS A 37 -4.57 -1.12 24.49
CA LYS A 37 -3.38 -1.65 25.14
C LYS A 37 -2.66 -2.57 24.13
N LEU A 38 -1.58 -2.08 23.57
CA LEU A 38 -0.72 -2.80 22.64
C LEU A 38 0.55 -3.27 23.35
N ASP A 39 1.05 -4.44 22.96
CA ASP A 39 2.31 -4.99 23.44
C ASP A 39 3.38 -4.83 22.36
N ALA A 40 4.42 -4.05 22.64
CA ALA A 40 5.54 -3.83 21.71
C ALA A 40 6.37 -5.10 21.47
N GLY A 41 6.30 -6.09 22.36
CA GLY A 41 6.91 -7.41 22.19
C GLY A 41 6.16 -8.32 21.20
N LEU A 42 4.89 -8.01 20.91
CA LEU A 42 4.13 -8.69 19.87
C LEU A 42 4.34 -7.97 18.54
N ALA A 43 4.72 -8.73 17.51
CA ALA A 43 5.06 -8.19 16.20
C ALA A 43 4.24 -8.85 15.08
N LEU A 44 3.89 -8.05 14.07
CA LEU A 44 3.38 -8.52 12.79
C LEU A 44 4.49 -8.34 11.74
N SER A 45 5.03 -9.43 11.25
CA SER A 45 5.99 -9.45 10.16
C SER A 45 5.25 -9.43 8.82
N ILE A 46 5.68 -8.55 7.91
CA ILE A 46 5.08 -8.34 6.61
C ILE A 46 6.15 -8.48 5.53
N ASP A 47 5.94 -9.42 4.62
CA ASP A 47 6.68 -9.57 3.37
C ASP A 47 5.77 -9.13 2.20
N HIS A 48 6.31 -8.39 1.23
CA HIS A 48 5.55 -7.94 0.06
C HIS A 48 5.94 -8.69 -1.21
N GLY A 49 4.92 -9.07 -1.99
CA GLY A 49 5.09 -9.73 -3.27
C GLY A 49 4.23 -9.14 -4.38
N LEU A 50 4.19 -9.85 -5.51
CA LEU A 50 3.35 -9.48 -6.66
C LEU A 50 2.01 -10.23 -6.68
N ASP A 51 2.03 -11.54 -6.47
CA ASP A 51 0.85 -12.39 -6.53
C ASP A 51 0.14 -12.42 -5.18
N ASN A 52 0.90 -12.65 -4.12
CA ASN A 52 0.52 -12.28 -2.77
C ASN A 52 1.06 -10.88 -2.54
N TRP A 53 0.19 -9.88 -2.49
CA TRP A 53 0.64 -8.50 -2.32
C TRP A 53 1.33 -8.33 -0.97
N LEU A 54 0.71 -8.86 0.10
CA LEU A 54 1.33 -9.00 1.41
C LEU A 54 1.16 -10.44 1.90
N THR A 55 2.21 -10.96 2.53
CA THR A 55 2.18 -12.15 3.38
C THR A 55 2.47 -11.67 4.81
N CYS A 56 1.57 -11.97 5.74
CA CYS A 56 1.66 -11.46 7.10
C CYS A 56 1.62 -12.61 8.10
N VAL A 57 2.53 -12.60 9.07
CA VAL A 57 2.62 -13.58 10.16
C VAL A 57 2.90 -12.83 11.45
N ASP A 58 2.17 -13.12 12.52
CA ASP A 58 2.44 -12.53 13.83
C ASP A 58 3.12 -13.49 14.81
N THR A 59 3.65 -12.92 15.89
CA THR A 59 4.33 -13.66 16.97
C THR A 59 3.43 -14.64 17.73
N GLN A 60 2.11 -14.57 17.54
CA GLN A 60 1.15 -15.49 18.15
C GLN A 60 0.80 -16.67 17.24
N GLY A 61 1.32 -16.67 16.00
CA GLY A 61 1.13 -17.72 15.00
C GLY A 61 -0.05 -17.50 14.06
N ASP A 62 -0.79 -16.38 14.18
CA ASP A 62 -1.80 -16.04 13.21
C ASP A 62 -1.14 -15.53 11.92
N SER A 63 -1.71 -15.88 10.78
CA SER A 63 -1.21 -15.45 9.48
C SER A 63 -2.34 -15.14 8.50
N PHE A 64 -2.07 -14.23 7.59
CA PHE A 64 -2.99 -13.89 6.51
C PHE A 64 -2.24 -13.42 5.26
N ILE A 65 -2.90 -13.60 4.12
CA ILE A 65 -2.37 -13.20 2.81
C ILE A 65 -3.34 -12.22 2.18
N ILE A 66 -2.79 -11.17 1.57
CA ILE A 66 -3.56 -10.20 0.80
C ILE A 66 -3.27 -10.41 -0.68
N ASP A 67 -4.29 -10.82 -1.45
CA ASP A 67 -4.14 -11.11 -2.87
C ASP A 67 -3.75 -9.87 -3.69
N GLY A 68 -2.69 -9.99 -4.47
CA GLY A 68 -2.21 -9.01 -5.44
C GLY A 68 -2.68 -9.29 -6.87
N LYS A 69 -3.19 -10.48 -7.17
CA LYS A 69 -3.59 -10.87 -8.54
C LYS A 69 -4.71 -9.99 -9.08
N HIS A 70 -5.66 -9.59 -8.25
CA HIS A 70 -6.70 -8.65 -8.65
C HIS A 70 -6.18 -7.25 -9.02
N LEU A 71 -5.22 -6.71 -8.26
CA LEU A 71 -4.59 -5.43 -8.60
C LEU A 71 -3.79 -5.56 -9.89
N LYS A 72 -3.06 -6.67 -10.05
CA LYS A 72 -2.27 -7.00 -11.23
C LYS A 72 -3.15 -7.08 -12.48
N SER A 73 -4.31 -7.75 -12.42
CA SER A 73 -5.24 -7.87 -13.55
C SER A 73 -5.80 -6.52 -13.99
N LYS A 74 -6.23 -5.67 -13.03
CA LYS A 74 -6.67 -4.29 -13.29
C LYS A 74 -5.57 -3.47 -13.96
N ASN A 75 -4.34 -3.59 -13.46
CA ASN A 75 -3.20 -2.86 -13.98
C ASN A 75 -2.81 -3.33 -15.40
N GLN A 76 -2.88 -4.63 -15.67
CA GLN A 76 -2.66 -5.20 -17.00
C GLN A 76 -3.71 -4.69 -17.99
N TRP A 77 -4.99 -4.68 -17.61
CA TRP A 77 -6.05 -4.17 -18.46
C TRP A 77 -5.86 -2.68 -18.77
N TYR A 78 -5.47 -1.88 -17.77
CA TYR A 78 -5.09 -0.48 -17.97
C TYR A 78 -3.97 -0.34 -19.01
N ASN A 79 -2.87 -1.09 -18.88
CA ASN A 79 -1.75 -1.03 -19.83
C ASN A 79 -2.18 -1.40 -21.24
N LYS A 80 -3.04 -2.42 -21.40
CA LYS A 80 -3.60 -2.80 -22.71
C LYS A 80 -4.41 -1.66 -23.32
N GLN A 81 -5.26 -1.00 -22.54
CA GLN A 81 -6.05 0.14 -23.01
C GLN A 81 -5.18 1.33 -23.41
N ILE A 82 -4.16 1.66 -22.62
CA ILE A 82 -3.23 2.75 -22.93
C ILE A 82 -2.46 2.48 -24.23
N ALA A 83 -1.97 1.25 -24.40
CA ALA A 83 -1.24 0.85 -25.61
C ALA A 83 -2.09 1.03 -26.87
N THR A 84 -3.33 0.53 -26.86
CA THR A 84 -4.26 0.69 -28.00
C THR A 84 -4.59 2.15 -28.28
N ILE A 85 -4.82 2.98 -27.26
CA ILE A 85 -5.19 4.39 -27.48
C ILE A 85 -4.01 5.24 -27.98
N LYS A 86 -2.78 4.90 -27.57
CA LYS A 86 -1.56 5.60 -27.97
C LYS A 86 -0.92 5.05 -29.24
N GLU A 87 -1.48 3.99 -29.82
CA GLU A 87 -1.03 3.42 -31.08
C GLU A 87 -1.07 4.48 -32.20
N ASN A 88 0.06 4.63 -32.91
CA ASN A 88 0.24 5.63 -33.97
C ASN A 88 -0.03 7.09 -33.54
N LYS A 89 0.14 7.41 -32.24
CA LYS A 89 0.03 8.77 -31.70
C LYS A 89 1.42 9.34 -31.40
N PRO A 90 1.59 10.67 -31.48
CA PRO A 90 2.85 11.30 -31.11
C PRO A 90 3.19 11.04 -29.63
N GLN A 91 4.49 11.08 -29.31
CA GLN A 91 4.96 10.98 -27.94
C GLN A 91 4.32 12.10 -27.09
N GLY A 92 3.84 11.74 -25.90
CA GLY A 92 3.12 12.68 -25.02
C GLY A 92 1.63 12.87 -25.35
N PHE A 93 1.08 12.15 -26.34
CA PHE A 93 -0.36 12.22 -26.66
C PHE A 93 -1.24 12.01 -25.41
N TRP A 94 -2.20 12.92 -25.26
CA TRP A 94 -3.17 12.93 -24.18
C TRP A 94 -4.58 13.20 -24.72
N SER A 95 -5.59 12.58 -24.10
CA SER A 95 -7.00 12.74 -24.48
C SER A 95 -7.92 12.62 -23.27
N GLN A 96 -9.14 13.15 -23.38
CA GLN A 96 -10.13 13.03 -22.29
C GLN A 96 -10.47 11.56 -21.98
N ARG A 97 -10.31 10.65 -22.94
CA ARG A 97 -10.44 9.20 -22.72
C ARG A 97 -9.29 8.66 -21.86
N LEU A 98 -8.04 9.04 -22.16
CA LEU A 98 -6.87 8.67 -21.34
C LEU A 98 -7.01 9.19 -19.92
N VAL A 99 -7.43 10.45 -19.75
CA VAL A 99 -7.73 11.05 -18.44
C VAL A 99 -8.66 10.19 -17.61
N ARG A 100 -9.83 9.82 -18.16
CA ARG A 100 -10.83 9.01 -17.45
C ARG A 100 -10.32 7.63 -17.06
N ILE A 101 -9.59 6.97 -17.96
CA ILE A 101 -9.05 5.62 -17.73
C ILE A 101 -7.95 5.65 -16.65
N THR A 102 -7.03 6.62 -16.73
CA THR A 102 -5.97 6.81 -15.73
C THR A 102 -6.55 7.18 -14.37
N GLU A 103 -7.56 8.05 -14.31
CA GLU A 103 -8.20 8.41 -13.04
C GLU A 103 -8.92 7.21 -12.40
N LYS A 104 -9.66 6.43 -13.19
CA LYS A 104 -10.30 5.19 -12.70
C LYS A 104 -9.28 4.24 -12.08
N ARG A 105 -8.15 4.01 -12.78
CA ARG A 105 -7.06 3.17 -12.28
C ARG A 105 -6.46 3.74 -11.00
N ASN A 106 -6.19 5.05 -10.95
CA ASN A 106 -5.61 5.69 -9.77
C ASN A 106 -6.52 5.59 -8.54
N ARG A 107 -7.83 5.74 -8.72
CA ARG A 107 -8.81 5.54 -7.63
C ARG A 107 -8.82 4.10 -7.14
N GLN A 108 -8.83 3.12 -8.04
CA GLN A 108 -8.79 1.70 -7.68
C GLN A 108 -7.51 1.32 -6.91
N MET A 109 -6.35 1.83 -7.34
CA MET A 109 -5.08 1.58 -6.65
C MET A 109 -5.05 2.23 -5.27
N ARG A 110 -5.58 3.46 -5.15
CA ARG A 110 -5.67 4.17 -3.85
C ARG A 110 -6.61 3.46 -2.88
N ASP A 111 -7.77 3.02 -3.37
CA ASP A 111 -8.74 2.25 -2.58
C ASP A 111 -8.12 0.97 -2.04
N ALA A 112 -7.42 0.21 -2.89
CA ALA A 112 -6.71 -0.99 -2.48
C ALA A 112 -5.65 -0.70 -1.40
N VAL A 113 -4.80 0.32 -1.60
CA VAL A 113 -3.81 0.73 -0.59
C VAL A 113 -4.46 1.04 0.75
N ASN A 114 -5.51 1.84 0.76
CA ASN A 114 -6.18 2.24 2.01
C ASN A 114 -6.85 1.07 2.72
N LYS A 115 -7.52 0.18 1.98
CA LYS A 115 -8.15 -1.01 2.54
C LYS A 115 -7.13 -1.98 3.10
N THR A 116 -6.07 -2.25 2.34
CA THR A 116 -4.98 -3.13 2.78
C THR A 116 -4.29 -2.60 4.03
N ALA A 117 -3.93 -1.33 4.07
CA ALA A 117 -3.33 -0.72 5.27
C ALA A 117 -4.29 -0.80 6.47
N ARG A 118 -5.60 -0.58 6.25
CA ARG A 118 -6.59 -0.70 7.32
C ARG A 118 -6.75 -2.12 7.82
N LEU A 119 -6.68 -3.13 6.94
CA LEU A 119 -6.73 -4.54 7.33
C LEU A 119 -5.55 -4.90 8.23
N VAL A 120 -4.34 -4.49 7.85
CA VAL A 120 -3.12 -4.69 8.65
C VAL A 120 -3.27 -4.10 10.05
N ILE A 121 -3.69 -2.83 10.15
CA ILE A 121 -3.82 -2.15 11.44
C ILE A 121 -4.97 -2.73 12.27
N ASN A 122 -6.09 -3.11 11.64
CA ASN A 122 -7.17 -3.77 12.36
C ASN A 122 -6.73 -5.13 12.93
N HIS A 123 -5.89 -5.88 12.21
CA HIS A 123 -5.28 -7.10 12.72
C HIS A 123 -4.45 -6.80 13.97
N CYS A 124 -3.58 -5.79 13.90
CA CYS A 124 -2.76 -5.40 15.05
C CYS A 124 -3.61 -5.02 16.27
N LEU A 125 -4.63 -4.18 16.08
CA LEU A 125 -5.53 -3.75 17.15
C LEU A 125 -6.33 -4.90 17.76
N LYS A 126 -6.77 -5.85 16.94
CA LYS A 126 -7.53 -7.01 17.38
C LYS A 126 -6.67 -7.97 18.21
N HIS A 127 -5.40 -8.16 17.82
CA HIS A 127 -4.48 -9.12 18.42
C HIS A 127 -3.51 -8.49 19.43
N GLY A 128 -3.68 -7.20 19.76
CA GLY A 128 -2.84 -6.49 20.74
C GLY A 128 -1.40 -6.24 20.30
N ILE A 129 -1.13 -6.29 19.00
CA ILE A 129 0.23 -6.19 18.42
C ILE A 129 0.68 -4.74 18.41
N GLY A 130 1.80 -4.46 19.07
CA GLY A 130 2.40 -3.12 19.15
C GLY A 130 3.42 -2.80 18.07
N THR A 131 3.91 -3.80 17.33
CA THR A 131 4.99 -3.61 16.35
C THR A 131 4.63 -4.21 15.00
N VAL A 132 4.85 -3.47 13.91
CA VAL A 132 4.80 -3.96 12.54
C VAL A 132 6.22 -3.93 11.98
N VAL A 133 6.69 -5.07 11.51
CA VAL A 133 7.98 -5.21 10.83
C VAL A 133 7.72 -5.40 9.34
N PHE A 134 8.25 -4.52 8.52
CA PHE A 134 8.03 -4.53 7.07
C PHE A 134 9.35 -4.77 6.34
N GLY A 135 9.42 -5.88 5.60
CA GLY A 135 10.56 -6.18 4.75
C GLY A 135 10.64 -5.20 3.58
N TRP A 136 11.76 -4.47 3.41
CA TRP A 136 11.88 -3.47 2.36
C TRP A 136 13.29 -3.38 1.76
N ASN A 137 13.44 -3.93 0.56
CA ASN A 137 14.65 -3.74 -0.24
C ASN A 137 14.58 -2.45 -1.07
N LYS A 138 15.33 -1.41 -0.66
CA LYS A 138 15.41 -0.11 -1.38
C LYS A 138 15.76 -0.26 -2.86
N GLY A 139 16.52 -1.30 -3.24
CA GLY A 139 16.94 -1.61 -4.62
C GLY A 139 15.88 -2.24 -5.52
N GLN A 140 14.78 -2.78 -4.97
CA GLN A 140 13.75 -3.47 -5.78
C GLN A 140 12.99 -2.53 -6.73
N LYS A 141 13.05 -1.21 -6.52
CA LYS A 141 12.30 -0.24 -7.35
C LYS A 141 13.00 0.22 -8.62
N GLN A 142 14.32 0.10 -8.73
CA GLN A 142 15.06 0.70 -9.85
C GLN A 142 15.59 -0.29 -10.88
N SER A 143 15.77 -1.56 -10.52
CA SER A 143 16.30 -2.55 -11.47
C SER A 143 16.28 -3.93 -10.85
N ILE A 144 15.11 -4.57 -10.76
CA ILE A 144 15.12 -6.01 -10.54
C ILE A 144 15.52 -6.64 -11.87
N GLU A 145 16.60 -7.39 -11.97
CA GLU A 145 16.90 -8.18 -13.17
C GLU A 145 15.97 -9.41 -13.31
N LEU A 146 14.69 -9.25 -12.93
CA LEU A 146 13.61 -10.23 -13.04
C LEU A 146 13.02 -10.27 -14.47
N GLY A 147 13.67 -9.59 -15.41
CA GLY A 147 13.25 -9.39 -16.80
C GLY A 147 12.32 -8.19 -17.01
N ALA A 148 12.41 -7.57 -18.19
CA ALA A 148 11.69 -6.34 -18.55
C ALA A 148 10.16 -6.39 -18.31
N LYS A 149 9.55 -7.57 -18.49
CA LYS A 149 8.10 -7.81 -18.27
C LYS A 149 7.70 -7.80 -16.79
N THR A 150 8.59 -8.18 -15.89
CA THR A 150 8.34 -8.25 -14.44
C THR A 150 8.56 -6.88 -13.81
N ASN A 151 9.60 -6.15 -14.25
CA ASN A 151 9.86 -4.77 -13.82
C ASN A 151 8.73 -3.81 -14.14
N GLN A 152 8.17 -3.86 -15.36
CA GLN A 152 7.01 -3.02 -15.69
C GLN A 152 5.78 -3.28 -14.80
N LYS A 153 5.64 -4.50 -14.27
CA LYS A 153 4.54 -4.85 -13.35
C LYS A 153 4.84 -4.37 -11.92
N PHE A 154 6.06 -4.55 -11.44
CA PHE A 154 6.52 -4.10 -10.11
C PHE A 154 6.47 -2.58 -9.96
N VAL A 155 6.94 -1.83 -10.97
CA VAL A 155 6.98 -0.36 -10.98
C VAL A 155 5.57 0.26 -10.88
N GLN A 156 4.52 -0.50 -11.19
CA GLN A 156 3.16 0.02 -11.22
C GLN A 156 2.29 -0.35 -10.01
N ILE A 157 2.63 -1.37 -9.22
CA ILE A 157 1.88 -1.68 -7.98
C ILE A 157 2.33 -0.69 -6.88
N PRO A 158 1.39 -0.05 -6.15
CA PRO A 158 1.71 1.02 -5.22
C PRO A 158 2.24 0.53 -3.87
N THR A 159 3.15 -0.46 -3.82
CA THR A 159 3.61 -1.06 -2.55
C THR A 159 4.29 -0.07 -1.62
N ALA A 160 5.08 0.87 -2.13
CA ALA A 160 5.65 1.91 -1.27
C ALA A 160 4.59 2.84 -0.67
N ARG A 161 3.55 3.18 -1.45
CA ARG A 161 2.43 3.96 -0.92
C ARG A 161 1.67 3.17 0.13
N LEU A 162 1.61 1.84 0.01
CA LEU A 162 1.04 0.97 1.02
C LEU A 162 1.90 0.97 2.29
N LYS A 163 3.22 0.83 2.16
CA LYS A 163 4.18 0.94 3.27
C LYS A 163 4.00 2.24 4.05
N GLU A 164 4.09 3.38 3.36
CA GLU A 164 3.87 4.72 3.92
C GLU A 164 2.48 4.83 4.58
N ARG A 165 1.46 4.19 4.00
CA ARG A 165 0.11 4.22 4.56
C ARG A 165 -0.03 3.37 5.83
N ILE A 166 0.64 2.23 5.90
CA ILE A 166 0.70 1.39 7.10
C ILE A 166 1.40 2.15 8.22
N GLU A 167 2.55 2.77 7.95
CA GLU A 167 3.28 3.60 8.90
C GLU A 167 2.42 4.76 9.43
N GLN A 168 1.76 5.51 8.54
CA GLN A 168 0.86 6.61 8.93
C GLN A 168 -0.26 6.15 9.85
N LEU A 169 -0.90 5.03 9.54
CA LEU A 169 -1.97 4.49 10.38
C LEU A 169 -1.40 3.89 11.66
N GLY A 170 -0.22 3.27 11.63
CA GLY A 170 0.45 2.76 12.82
C GLY A 170 0.69 3.87 13.83
N ASN A 171 1.31 4.98 13.39
CA ASN A 171 1.54 6.17 14.22
C ASN A 171 0.23 6.73 14.82
N LEU A 172 -0.85 6.72 14.05
CA LEU A 172 -2.17 7.17 14.52
C LEU A 172 -2.73 6.27 15.63
N TYR A 173 -2.52 4.96 15.54
CA TYR A 173 -3.09 3.97 16.45
C TYR A 173 -2.11 3.47 17.52
N GLY A 174 -0.89 4.03 17.58
CA GLY A 174 0.14 3.63 18.54
C GLY A 174 0.87 2.33 18.20
N VAL A 175 0.76 1.84 16.96
CA VAL A 175 1.51 0.69 16.46
C VAL A 175 2.84 1.18 15.88
N GLN A 176 3.96 0.70 16.42
CA GLN A 176 5.30 1.02 15.93
C GLN A 176 5.52 0.38 14.56
N PHE A 177 6.20 1.11 13.68
CA PHE A 177 6.55 0.63 12.34
C PHE A 177 8.07 0.55 12.19
N VAL A 178 8.56 -0.62 11.81
CA VAL A 178 9.99 -0.91 11.64
C VAL A 178 10.23 -1.45 10.25
N GLU A 179 11.14 -0.82 9.51
CA GLU A 179 11.61 -1.33 8.22
C GLU A 179 12.83 -2.23 8.44
N THR A 180 12.86 -3.40 7.81
CA THR A 180 14.01 -4.32 7.84
C THR A 180 14.55 -4.57 6.42
N GLU A 181 15.88 -4.69 6.29
CA GLU A 181 16.55 -4.95 5.00
C GLU A 181 16.48 -6.46 4.69
N GLU A 182 15.94 -6.82 3.53
CA GLU A 182 15.66 -8.20 3.11
C GLU A 182 16.76 -8.78 2.19
N SER A 183 17.97 -8.21 2.18
CA SER A 183 19.01 -8.66 1.24
C SER A 183 19.43 -10.13 1.43
N TYR A 184 19.05 -10.77 2.54
CA TYR A 184 19.43 -12.16 2.87
C TYR A 184 18.31 -13.01 3.51
N THR A 185 17.11 -12.47 3.73
CA THR A 185 15.98 -13.24 4.31
C THR A 185 15.45 -14.32 3.36
N SER A 186 15.76 -14.25 2.06
CA SER A 186 15.49 -15.33 1.10
C SER A 186 16.49 -16.49 1.17
N GLN A 187 17.54 -16.39 2.01
CA GLN A 187 18.59 -17.40 2.19
C GLN A 187 18.71 -17.91 3.64
N ALA A 188 18.13 -17.22 4.61
CA ALA A 188 18.13 -17.64 6.01
C ALA A 188 16.91 -18.52 6.31
N SER A 189 17.14 -19.72 6.83
CA SER A 189 16.09 -20.64 7.24
C SER A 189 15.69 -20.38 8.69
N PHE A 190 14.41 -20.09 8.91
CA PHE A 190 13.85 -20.01 10.27
C PHE A 190 13.98 -21.34 11.03
N LEU A 191 13.91 -22.46 10.31
CA LEU A 191 14.01 -23.79 10.93
C LEU A 191 15.44 -24.13 11.36
N ASP A 192 16.43 -23.53 10.71
CA ASP A 192 17.85 -23.79 10.98
C ASP A 192 18.47 -22.73 11.93
N ASP A 193 17.64 -21.82 12.47
CA ASP A 193 18.05 -20.71 13.36
C ASP A 193 19.19 -19.86 12.77
N ASP A 194 19.15 -19.65 11.45
CA ASP A 194 20.18 -18.91 10.74
C ASP A 194 20.22 -17.45 11.20
N PHE A 195 21.43 -16.96 11.50
CA PHE A 195 21.64 -15.54 11.79
C PHE A 195 21.26 -14.68 10.58
N LEU A 196 20.42 -13.67 10.81
CA LEU A 196 20.15 -12.63 9.82
C LEU A 196 21.43 -11.79 9.61
N PRO A 197 22.08 -11.86 8.44
CA PRO A 197 23.31 -11.11 8.23
C PRO A 197 22.97 -9.61 8.14
N ILE A 198 23.61 -8.84 9.02
CA ILE A 198 23.49 -7.39 9.09
C ILE A 198 24.67 -6.81 8.30
N ARG A 199 24.42 -5.84 7.41
CA ARG A 199 25.53 -5.12 6.75
C ARG A 199 26.34 -4.35 7.80
N ALA A 200 27.66 -4.54 7.78
CA ALA A 200 28.64 -3.68 8.44
C ALA A 200 28.77 -2.34 7.70
#